data_AF-A0A9K3GMF5-F1
#
_entry.id   AF-A0A9K3GMF5-F1
#
_cell.length_a   1.000
_cell.length_b   1.000
_cell.length_c   1.000
_cell.angle_alpha   90.00
_cell.angle_beta   90.00
_cell.angle_gamma   90.00
#
_symmetry.space_group_name_H-M   'P 1'
#
loop_
_entity.id
_entity.type
_entity.pdbx_description
1 polymer ?
#
loop_
_entity_poly.entity_id
_entity_poly.type
_entity_poly.pdbx_seq_one_letter_code
_entity_poly.pdbx_strand_id
1 'polypeptide(L)'
;YIPSLNAPASNYMRNITGETWKGQEDPYWSYDNCSRYHIFARDMPNVMNFDEFKDFTRYNGYLINDPFSNEDPAQSIASRYDQRDPAILGKQPSSFGATDSKCSRKDLALAMQFDCIAGPTQSNGLPPWSFSSWQGDALVYEGLPDTFDFDWTTFAL
;
A
#
# COMPACT_ATOMS: atom_id res chain seq x y z
N TYR A 1 1.36 -13.78 11.23
CA TYR A 1 0.63 -12.87 10.32
C TYR A 1 0.14 -13.66 9.11
N ILE A 2 -0.84 -13.16 8.37
CA ILE A 2 -1.31 -13.76 7.10
C ILE A 2 -1.47 -12.61 6.11
N PRO A 3 -0.54 -12.43 5.15
CA PRO A 3 -0.60 -11.31 4.21
C PRO A 3 -1.59 -11.60 3.08
N SER A 4 -2.20 -10.55 2.53
CA SER A 4 -3.00 -10.59 1.30
C SER A 4 -2.41 -9.62 0.29
N LEU A 5 -1.91 -10.13 -0.84
CA LEU A 5 -0.93 -9.43 -1.68
C LEU A 5 -1.36 -9.28 -3.14
N ASN A 6 -2.67 -9.33 -3.43
CA ASN A 6 -3.24 -9.35 -4.79
C ASN A 6 -2.80 -10.56 -5.63
N ALA A 7 -2.24 -11.60 -4.99
CA ALA A 7 -1.97 -12.91 -5.57
C ALA A 7 -2.55 -13.98 -4.62
N PRO A 8 -3.05 -15.12 -5.12
CA PRO A 8 -3.59 -16.16 -4.24
C PRO A 8 -2.51 -16.76 -3.33
N ALA A 9 -2.78 -16.87 -2.03
CA ALA A 9 -1.89 -17.57 -1.09
C ALA A 9 -1.88 -19.10 -1.33
N SER A 10 -2.99 -19.65 -1.83
CA SER A 10 -3.11 -21.08 -2.11
C SER A 10 -2.41 -21.46 -3.41
N ASN A 11 -1.45 -22.39 -3.33
CA ASN A 11 -0.79 -22.99 -4.50
C ASN A 11 -1.77 -23.55 -5.52
N TYR A 12 -2.82 -24.23 -5.05
CA TYR A 12 -3.84 -24.78 -5.94
C TYR A 12 -4.54 -23.66 -6.73
N MET A 13 -4.95 -22.59 -6.05
CA MET A 13 -5.59 -21.45 -6.70
C MET A 13 -4.65 -20.78 -7.71
N ARG A 14 -3.39 -20.55 -7.34
CA ARG A 14 -2.39 -19.95 -8.26
C ARG A 14 -2.22 -20.75 -9.54
N ASN A 15 -2.21 -22.08 -9.44
CA ASN A 15 -2.07 -22.96 -10.61
C ASN A 15 -3.30 -22.88 -11.53
N ILE A 16 -4.52 -22.95 -10.97
CA ILE A 16 -5.73 -22.98 -11.80
C ILE A 16 -6.09 -21.62 -12.41
N THR A 17 -5.61 -20.51 -11.84
CA THR A 17 -5.83 -19.15 -12.37
C THR A 17 -4.69 -18.65 -13.25
N GLY A 18 -3.63 -19.43 -13.44
CA GLY A 18 -2.45 -19.05 -14.24
C GLY A 18 -1.50 -18.05 -13.56
N GLU A 19 -1.71 -17.73 -12.28
CA GLU A 19 -0.86 -16.80 -11.52
C GLU A 19 0.53 -17.38 -11.22
N THR A 20 0.66 -18.72 -11.18
CA THR A 20 1.98 -19.36 -11.04
C THR A 20 2.92 -19.01 -12.20
N TRP A 21 2.42 -19.00 -13.43
CA TRP A 21 3.21 -18.65 -14.60
C TRP A 21 3.64 -17.19 -14.59
N LYS A 22 2.70 -16.27 -14.31
CA LYS A 22 2.99 -14.82 -14.22
C LYS A 22 4.09 -14.52 -13.20
N GLY A 23 4.02 -15.16 -12.03
CA GLY A 23 5.03 -14.99 -10.98
C GLY A 23 6.41 -15.59 -11.31
N GLN A 24 6.51 -16.50 -12.28
CA GLN A 24 7.78 -17.01 -12.80
C GLN A 24 8.40 -16.03 -13.81
N GLU A 25 7.58 -15.33 -14.59
CA GLU A 25 8.05 -14.31 -15.54
C GLU A 25 8.47 -13.01 -14.83
N ASP A 26 7.70 -12.59 -13.83
CA ASP A 26 7.96 -11.35 -13.10
C ASP A 26 7.57 -11.52 -11.60
N PRO A 27 8.55 -11.43 -10.67
CA PRO A 27 8.32 -11.52 -9.23
C PRO A 27 7.27 -10.54 -8.69
N TYR A 28 7.00 -9.43 -9.38
CA TYR A 28 5.95 -8.49 -9.03
C TYR A 28 4.57 -9.17 -8.87
N TRP A 29 4.29 -10.20 -9.68
CA TRP A 29 3.04 -10.97 -9.64
C TRP A 29 3.10 -12.19 -8.72
N SER A 30 4.28 -12.51 -8.18
CA SER A 30 4.46 -13.66 -7.31
C SER A 30 3.94 -13.38 -5.90
N TYR A 31 3.12 -14.28 -5.36
CA TYR A 31 2.72 -14.16 -3.96
C TYR A 31 3.91 -14.30 -3.00
N ASP A 32 4.85 -15.21 -3.26
CA ASP A 32 5.96 -15.52 -2.34
C ASP A 32 7.22 -14.69 -2.61
N ASN A 33 7.29 -13.96 -3.73
CA ASN A 33 8.49 -13.20 -4.13
C ASN A 33 8.21 -11.74 -4.51
N CYS A 34 6.97 -11.24 -4.40
CA CYS A 34 6.73 -9.82 -4.63
C CYS A 34 7.30 -8.96 -3.50
N SER A 35 7.54 -7.69 -3.79
CA SER A 35 8.02 -6.70 -2.83
C SER A 35 7.22 -6.69 -1.52
N ARG A 36 5.89 -6.71 -1.62
CA ARG A 36 5.02 -6.70 -0.44
C ARG A 36 5.24 -7.94 0.41
N TYR A 37 5.44 -9.12 -0.18
CA TYR A 37 5.74 -10.33 0.58
C TYR A 37 7.04 -10.19 1.38
N HIS A 38 8.10 -9.70 0.74
CA HIS A 38 9.38 -9.49 1.41
C HIS A 38 9.31 -8.45 2.53
N ILE A 39 8.61 -7.34 2.32
CA ILE A 39 8.36 -6.32 3.36
C ILE A 39 7.56 -6.92 4.52
N PHE A 40 6.48 -7.65 4.25
CA PHE A 40 5.73 -8.37 5.28
C PHE A 40 6.61 -9.36 6.05
N ALA A 41 7.42 -10.16 5.35
CA ALA A 41 8.28 -11.16 5.97
C ALA A 41 9.37 -10.54 6.85
N ARG A 42 9.92 -9.39 6.44
CA ARG A 42 10.94 -8.64 7.19
C ARG A 42 10.36 -7.92 8.41
N ASP A 43 9.26 -7.20 8.24
CA ASP A 43 8.85 -6.18 9.20
C ASP A 43 7.72 -6.65 10.14
N MET A 44 6.75 -7.41 9.62
CA MET A 44 5.58 -7.82 10.40
C MET A 44 5.92 -8.62 11.68
N PRO A 45 6.98 -9.46 11.75
CA PRO A 45 7.39 -10.10 13.00
C PRO A 45 7.82 -9.12 14.11
N ASN A 46 8.19 -7.89 13.75
CA ASN A 46 8.65 -6.85 14.68
C ASN A 46 7.54 -5.86 15.05
N VAL A 47 6.33 -6.01 14.50
CA VAL A 47 5.16 -5.21 14.87
C VAL A 47 4.56 -5.75 16.16
N MET A 48 4.75 -5.02 17.26
CA MET A 48 4.46 -5.46 18.62
C MET A 48 3.21 -4.79 19.22
N ASN A 49 2.76 -3.68 18.64
CA ASN A 49 1.57 -2.97 19.13
C ASN A 49 0.67 -2.45 18.00
N PHE A 50 -0.47 -1.88 18.38
CA PHE A 50 -1.51 -1.47 17.45
C PHE A 50 -1.12 -0.24 16.62
N ASP A 51 -0.35 0.69 17.18
CA ASP A 51 0.12 1.87 16.44
C ASP A 51 1.19 1.47 15.43
N GLU A 52 2.13 0.60 15.80
CA GLU A 52 3.09 0.01 14.84
C GLU A 52 2.38 -0.77 13.72
N PHE A 53 1.26 -1.45 14.03
CA PHE A 53 0.47 -2.12 13.01
C PHE A 53 -0.17 -1.11 12.04
N LYS A 54 -0.75 -0.02 12.57
CA LYS A 54 -1.28 1.09 11.76
C LYS A 54 -0.19 1.67 10.86
N ASP A 55 0.98 1.97 11.41
CA ASP A 55 2.12 2.48 10.64
C ASP A 55 2.57 1.51 9.55
N PHE A 56 2.63 0.21 9.86
CA PHE A 56 2.96 -0.83 8.90
C PHE A 56 1.96 -0.88 7.74
N THR A 57 0.65 -0.73 7.99
CA THR A 57 -0.36 -0.69 6.90
C THR A 57 -0.18 0.50 5.96
N ARG A 58 0.49 1.56 6.42
CA ARG A 58 0.80 2.78 5.67
C ARG A 58 2.20 2.78 5.08
N TYR A 59 2.99 1.74 5.30
CA TYR A 59 4.40 1.74 4.95
C TYR A 59 4.64 1.88 3.43
N ASN A 60 5.47 2.85 3.09
CA ASN A 60 6.10 2.97 1.78
C ASN A 60 7.54 3.44 1.93
N GLY A 61 8.49 2.55 1.61
CA GLY A 61 9.91 2.73 1.86
C GLY A 61 10.73 3.23 0.67
N TYR A 62 10.10 3.65 -0.44
CA TYR A 62 10.85 3.88 -1.68
C TYR A 62 11.87 5.02 -1.55
N LEU A 63 11.51 6.14 -0.91
CA LEU A 63 12.40 7.31 -0.74
C LEU A 63 13.60 7.04 0.18
N ILE A 64 13.46 6.09 1.11
CA ILE A 64 14.54 5.68 2.01
C ILE A 64 15.30 4.47 1.47
N ASN A 65 15.14 4.16 0.18
CA ASN A 65 15.81 3.07 -0.52
C ASN A 65 15.58 1.70 0.13
N ASP A 66 14.34 1.40 0.52
CA ASP A 66 13.99 0.04 0.92
C ASP A 66 14.37 -0.93 -0.21
N PRO A 67 15.26 -1.93 0.04
CA PRO A 67 15.74 -2.84 -0.99
C PRO A 67 14.62 -3.67 -1.64
N PHE A 68 13.46 -3.81 -1.00
CA PHE A 68 12.32 -4.51 -1.58
C PHE A 68 11.39 -3.61 -2.38
N SER A 69 11.51 -2.28 -2.28
CA SER A 69 10.69 -1.36 -3.06
C SER A 69 11.13 -1.24 -4.53
N ASN A 70 12.30 -1.78 -4.91
CA ASN A 70 12.78 -1.78 -6.30
C ASN A 70 12.77 -0.38 -6.96
N GLU A 71 13.03 0.67 -6.17
CA GLU A 71 12.93 2.09 -6.58
C GLU A 71 11.53 2.51 -7.09
N ASP A 72 10.53 1.63 -7.02
CA ASP A 72 9.16 1.87 -7.50
C ASP A 72 8.25 2.16 -6.31
N PRO A 73 7.67 3.37 -6.19
CA PRO A 73 6.75 3.71 -5.11
C PRO A 73 5.47 2.86 -5.11
N ALA A 74 5.18 2.13 -6.21
CA ALA A 74 4.10 1.17 -6.26
C ALA A 74 4.40 -0.14 -5.52
N GLN A 75 5.68 -0.45 -5.27
CA GLN A 75 6.15 -1.73 -4.75
C GLN A 75 6.38 -1.69 -3.23
N SER A 76 5.39 -1.18 -2.51
CA SER A 76 5.39 -1.04 -1.06
C SER A 76 4.03 -1.49 -0.47
N ILE A 77 3.88 -1.52 0.86
CA ILE A 77 2.61 -1.91 1.49
C ILE A 77 1.48 -0.97 1.08
N ALA A 78 1.70 0.34 1.24
CA ALA A 78 0.81 1.38 0.75
C ALA A 78 1.39 2.06 -0.50
N SER A 79 0.98 1.59 -1.67
CA SER A 79 1.54 2.03 -2.96
C SER A 79 1.22 3.50 -3.30
N ARG A 80 2.13 4.16 -4.03
CA ARG A 80 2.04 5.55 -4.51
C ARG A 80 2.43 5.66 -5.99
N TYR A 81 1.57 5.25 -6.91
CA TYR A 81 1.93 5.22 -8.34
C TYR A 81 2.11 6.63 -8.91
N ASP A 82 1.52 7.62 -8.26
CA ASP A 82 1.65 9.03 -8.60
C ASP A 82 3.07 9.58 -8.40
N GLN A 83 3.89 8.90 -7.62
CA GLN A 83 5.27 9.30 -7.32
C GLN A 83 6.31 8.62 -8.23
N ARG A 84 5.88 7.86 -9.25
CA ARG A 84 6.82 7.20 -10.16
C ARG A 84 7.62 8.21 -10.95
N ASP A 85 8.92 7.99 -11.06
CA ASP A 85 9.78 8.76 -11.96
C ASP A 85 9.95 7.99 -13.29
N PRO A 86 9.44 8.52 -14.43
CA PRO A 86 9.63 7.90 -15.74
C PRO A 86 11.10 7.76 -16.14
N ALA A 87 11.98 8.65 -15.69
CA ALA A 87 13.39 8.60 -16.02
C ALA A 87 14.11 7.41 -15.37
N ILE A 88 13.63 6.98 -14.19
CA ILE A 88 14.18 5.85 -13.44
C ILE A 88 13.50 4.55 -13.88
N LEU A 89 12.17 4.54 -13.93
CA LEU A 89 11.39 3.30 -14.06
C LEU A 89 10.93 2.99 -15.49
N GLY A 90 11.00 3.96 -16.40
CA GLY A 90 10.37 3.86 -17.73
C GLY A 90 8.84 3.74 -17.67
N LYS A 91 8.23 4.05 -16.52
CA LYS A 91 6.79 3.97 -16.25
C LYS A 91 6.24 5.35 -15.92
N GLN A 92 5.14 5.74 -16.57
CA GLN A 92 4.47 6.99 -16.25
C GLN A 92 3.84 6.96 -14.85
N PRO A 93 3.78 8.10 -14.14
CA PRO A 93 2.95 8.21 -12.95
C PRO A 93 1.50 7.91 -13.31
N SER A 94 0.75 7.34 -12.36
CA SER A 94 -0.70 7.17 -12.49
C SER A 94 -1.41 7.56 -11.19
N SER A 95 -2.62 8.10 -11.29
CA SER A 95 -3.47 8.43 -10.14
C SER A 95 -4.05 7.17 -9.47
N PHE A 96 -3.19 6.32 -8.92
CA PHE A 96 -3.52 5.02 -8.36
C PHE A 96 -2.61 4.70 -7.16
N GLY A 97 -3.11 3.90 -6.23
CA GLY A 97 -2.36 3.51 -5.05
C GLY A 97 -3.25 3.13 -3.88
N ALA A 98 -2.65 3.04 -2.70
CA ALA A 98 -3.42 2.89 -1.46
C ALA A 98 -4.16 4.20 -1.15
N THR A 99 -5.46 4.12 -0.88
CA THR A 99 -6.32 5.30 -0.63
C THR A 99 -6.82 5.39 0.80
N ASP A 100 -6.57 4.38 1.63
CA ASP A 100 -6.99 4.36 3.03
C ASP A 100 -6.16 3.35 3.82
N SER A 101 -6.40 3.30 5.13
CA SER A 101 -6.18 2.09 5.92
C SER A 101 -7.24 1.99 7.01
N LYS A 102 -7.64 0.76 7.34
CA LYS A 102 -8.60 0.43 8.40
C LYS A 102 -7.98 -0.64 9.28
N CYS A 103 -7.87 -0.35 10.56
CA CYS A 103 -7.24 -1.23 11.53
C CYS A 103 -8.18 -1.44 12.71
N SER A 104 -8.27 -2.69 13.17
CA SER A 104 -9.00 -3.01 14.39
C SER A 104 -8.22 -4.06 15.16
N ARG A 105 -8.48 -4.12 16.46
CA ARG A 105 -7.94 -5.14 17.36
C ARG A 105 -9.10 -5.64 18.23
N LYS A 106 -8.88 -6.70 19.00
CA LYS A 106 -9.96 -7.46 19.65
C LYS A 106 -10.97 -6.60 20.44
N ASP A 107 -10.50 -5.68 21.28
CA ASP A 107 -11.37 -4.79 22.08
C ASP A 107 -12.19 -3.84 21.20
N LEU A 108 -11.57 -3.19 20.22
CA LEU A 108 -12.26 -2.31 19.26
C LEU A 108 -13.30 -3.08 18.46
N ALA A 109 -12.94 -4.24 17.91
CA ALA A 109 -13.86 -5.08 17.12
C ALA A 109 -15.09 -5.51 17.93
N LEU A 110 -14.90 -5.86 19.21
CA LEU A 110 -16.00 -6.19 20.13
C LEU A 110 -16.91 -4.99 20.43
N ALA A 111 -16.37 -3.78 20.37
CA ALA A 111 -17.12 -2.52 20.50
C ALA A 111 -17.69 -2.00 19.16
N MET A 112 -17.53 -2.77 18.06
CA MET A 112 -17.85 -2.33 16.70
C MET A 112 -17.12 -1.03 16.29
N GLN A 113 -15.85 -0.94 16.68
CA GLN A 113 -14.95 0.17 16.42
C GLN A 113 -13.76 -0.25 15.55
N PHE A 114 -13.21 0.73 14.83
CA PHE A 114 -11.96 0.60 14.11
C PHE A 114 -11.29 1.97 13.96
N ASP A 115 -9.97 1.97 13.89
CA ASP A 115 -9.21 3.15 13.48
C ASP A 115 -9.16 3.16 11.95
N CYS A 116 -9.34 4.33 11.34
CA CYS A 116 -9.07 4.51 9.93
C CYS A 116 -8.37 5.83 9.61
N ILE A 117 -7.69 5.85 8.49
CA ILE A 117 -7.09 7.02 7.87
C ILE A 117 -7.47 7.02 6.40
N ALA A 118 -7.88 8.18 5.89
CA ALA A 118 -8.23 8.37 4.49
C ALA A 118 -7.07 9.03 3.74
N GLY A 119 -6.92 8.67 2.47
CA GLY A 119 -5.93 9.22 1.54
C GLY A 119 -4.69 8.37 1.33
N PRO A 120 -3.84 8.73 0.35
CA PRO A 120 -2.54 8.11 0.11
C PRO A 120 -1.56 8.30 1.27
N THR A 121 -0.62 7.36 1.41
CA THR A 121 0.34 7.40 2.52
C THR A 121 1.33 8.56 2.39
N GLN A 122 1.67 9.15 3.53
CA GLN A 122 2.74 10.15 3.69
C GLN A 122 3.97 9.56 4.40
N SER A 123 4.00 8.24 4.62
CA SER A 123 5.09 7.57 5.35
C SER A 123 6.44 7.86 4.72
N ASN A 124 7.49 7.95 5.55
CA ASN A 124 8.88 8.10 5.10
C ASN A 124 9.12 9.33 4.20
N GLY A 125 8.42 10.44 4.47
CA GLY A 125 8.63 11.73 3.81
C GLY A 125 7.88 11.92 2.50
N LEU A 126 6.90 11.06 2.21
CA LEU A 126 6.05 11.22 1.03
C LEU A 126 5.12 12.42 1.18
N PRO A 127 4.94 13.23 0.13
CA PRO A 127 4.05 14.39 0.21
C PRO A 127 2.58 13.94 0.29
N PRO A 128 1.70 14.74 0.91
CA PRO A 128 0.26 14.59 0.76
C PRO A 128 -0.13 14.53 -0.72
N TRP A 129 -1.13 13.72 -1.05
CA TRP A 129 -1.73 13.76 -2.38
C TRP A 129 -2.54 15.02 -2.54
N SER A 130 -2.40 15.69 -3.69
CA SER A 130 -3.23 16.83 -4.08
C SER A 130 -3.66 16.69 -5.54
N PHE A 131 -4.96 16.86 -5.80
CA PHE A 131 -5.47 16.84 -7.18
C PHE A 131 -4.94 18.02 -7.99
N SER A 132 -4.79 19.19 -7.38
CA SER A 132 -4.25 20.39 -8.03
C SER A 132 -2.75 20.28 -8.39
N SER A 133 -1.99 19.39 -7.75
CA SER A 133 -0.58 19.14 -8.07
C SER A 133 -0.37 18.01 -9.09
N TRP A 134 -1.42 17.28 -9.45
CA TRP A 134 -1.37 16.17 -10.40
C TRP A 134 -1.03 16.66 -11.82
N GLN A 135 0.00 16.05 -12.41
CA GLN A 135 0.54 16.43 -13.73
C GLN A 135 0.10 15.49 -14.87
N GLY A 136 -0.71 14.46 -14.57
CA GLY A 136 -1.22 13.53 -15.58
C GLY A 136 -2.57 13.95 -16.14
N ASP A 137 -3.34 12.97 -16.62
CA ASP A 137 -4.67 13.21 -17.18
C ASP A 137 -5.60 13.91 -16.19
N ALA A 138 -6.46 14.80 -16.70
CA ALA A 138 -7.42 15.52 -15.88
C ALA A 138 -8.34 14.57 -15.11
N LEU A 139 -8.46 14.81 -13.81
CA LEU A 139 -9.29 14.02 -12.89
C LEU A 139 -10.54 14.80 -12.49
N VAL A 140 -11.67 14.11 -12.37
CA VAL A 140 -12.89 14.66 -11.77
C VAL A 140 -12.94 14.19 -10.31
N TYR A 141 -13.02 15.15 -9.38
CA TYR A 141 -12.96 14.89 -7.93
C TYR A 141 -13.99 15.71 -7.15
N GLU A 142 -15.14 16.02 -7.76
CA GLU A 142 -16.23 16.75 -7.10
C GLU A 142 -16.68 16.02 -5.82
N GLY A 143 -16.75 16.77 -4.72
CA GLY A 143 -17.09 16.23 -3.40
C GLY A 143 -15.91 15.65 -2.62
N LEU A 144 -14.69 15.67 -3.18
CA LEU A 144 -13.46 15.31 -2.48
C LEU A 144 -12.67 16.58 -2.08
N PRO A 145 -11.89 16.52 -0.97
CA PRO A 145 -10.91 17.55 -0.68
C PRO A 145 -9.83 17.58 -1.79
N ASP A 146 -9.25 18.76 -2.05
CA ASP A 146 -8.13 18.86 -3.01
C ASP A 146 -6.91 18.09 -2.49
N THR A 147 -6.57 18.29 -1.21
CA THR A 147 -5.40 17.68 -0.55
C THR A 147 -5.83 16.68 0.50
N PHE A 148 -5.19 15.51 0.52
CA PHE A 148 -5.42 14.44 1.49
C PHE A 148 -4.31 14.46 2.53
N ASP A 149 -4.52 15.29 3.55
CA ASP A 149 -3.65 15.42 4.71
C ASP A 149 -4.46 15.17 5.99
N PHE A 150 -4.71 13.89 6.27
CA PHE A 150 -5.59 13.44 7.33
C PHE A 150 -4.86 12.57 8.34
N ASP A 151 -5.26 12.70 9.60
CA ASP A 151 -4.81 11.84 10.69
C ASP A 151 -5.71 10.61 10.86
N TRP A 152 -5.21 9.64 11.62
CA TRP A 152 -6.01 8.51 12.10
C TRP A 152 -7.20 8.98 12.95
N THR A 153 -8.36 8.41 12.69
CA THR A 153 -9.60 8.66 13.44
C THR A 153 -10.21 7.33 13.85
N THR A 154 -10.68 7.23 15.09
CA THR A 154 -11.48 6.10 15.55
C THR A 154 -12.94 6.28 15.14
N PHE A 155 -13.47 5.33 14.40
CA PHE A 155 -14.90 5.26 14.06
C PHE A 155 -15.60 4.32 15.04
N ALA A 156 -16.76 4.77 15.54
CA ALA A 156 -17.65 4.03 16.41
C ALA A 156 -19.08 4.13 15.89
N LEU A 157 -19.86 3.07 16.10
CA LEU A 157 -21.30 3.02 15.83
C LEU A 157 -22.11 3.60 16.99
#